data_AF-A0A679ICW5-F1
#
_entry.id   AF-A0A679ICW5-F1
#
_cell.length_a   1.000
_cell.length_b   1.000
_cell.length_c   1.000
_cell.angle_alpha   90.00
_cell.angle_beta   90.00
_cell.angle_gamma   90.00
#
_symmetry.space_group_name_H-M   'P 1'
#
loop_
_entity.id
_entity.type
_entity.pdbx_description
1 polymer ?
#
loop_
_entity_poly.entity_id
_entity_poly.type
_entity_poly.pdbx_seq_one_letter_code
_entity_poly.pdbx_strand_id
1 'polypeptide(L)'
;MKYLIAIEPPASANEAWGVVVPDLEGCFSASDTGVDEAIENAKEAMELWIETALDSGMDIPAPSSITQLQQDRQYKGWIWAVAEIDPALLSNEIERVNITLPKRVLTRLDNKAKAAGETRSGFIALLALTA
;
A
#
# COMPACT_ATOMS: atom_id res chain seq x y z
N MET A 1 7.14 -4.30 -6.11
CA MET A 1 6.36 -4.61 -7.33
C MET A 1 6.11 -3.33 -8.10
N LYS A 2 5.91 -3.41 -9.42
CA LYS A 2 5.68 -2.24 -10.29
C LYS A 2 4.28 -2.32 -10.88
N TYR A 3 3.39 -1.42 -10.50
CA TYR A 3 2.04 -1.34 -11.05
C TYR A 3 1.94 -0.18 -12.03
N LEU A 4 1.04 -0.32 -12.99
CA LEU A 4 0.68 0.78 -13.89
C LEU A 4 -0.45 1.57 -13.24
N ILE A 5 -0.31 2.89 -13.26
CA ILE A 5 -1.37 3.81 -12.86
C ILE A 5 -1.83 4.60 -14.08
N ALA A 6 -3.14 4.80 -14.19
CA ALA A 6 -3.74 5.62 -15.22
C ALA A 6 -4.22 6.93 -14.59
N ILE A 7 -3.74 8.05 -15.13
CA ILE A 7 -3.96 9.39 -14.60
C ILE A 7 -4.87 10.13 -15.56
N GLU A 8 -6.06 10.49 -15.09
CA GLU A 8 -7.04 11.30 -15.79
C GLU A 8 -6.63 12.79 -15.72
N PRO A 9 -6.37 13.44 -16.86
CA PRO A 9 -6.14 14.88 -16.89
C PRO A 9 -7.42 15.64 -16.51
N PRO A 10 -7.33 16.73 -15.75
CA PRO A 10 -8.51 17.52 -15.38
C PRO A 10 -9.17 18.14 -16.61
N ALA A 11 -10.51 18.18 -16.65
CA ALA A 11 -11.23 18.81 -17.76
C ALA A 11 -11.29 20.34 -17.65
N SER A 12 -11.03 20.88 -16.46
CA SER A 12 -11.00 22.32 -16.18
C SER A 12 -9.97 22.65 -15.09
N ALA A 13 -9.66 23.94 -14.89
CA ALA A 13 -8.69 24.38 -13.89
C ALA A 13 -9.12 24.14 -12.41
N ASN A 14 -10.38 23.76 -12.18
CA ASN A 14 -10.93 23.52 -10.84
C ASN A 14 -11.12 22.01 -10.56
N GLU A 15 -10.61 21.15 -11.43
CA GLU A 15 -10.63 19.70 -11.26
C GLU A 15 -9.21 19.19 -10.96
N ALA A 16 -9.15 18.14 -10.15
CA ALA A 16 -7.91 17.45 -9.82
C ALA A 16 -7.52 16.47 -10.93
N TRP A 17 -6.24 16.10 -10.95
CA TRP A 17 -5.75 14.93 -11.67
C TRP A 17 -6.26 13.68 -10.95
N GLY A 18 -7.13 12.91 -11.58
CA GLY A 18 -7.64 11.65 -11.03
C GLY A 18 -6.64 10.52 -11.28
N VAL A 19 -6.49 9.59 -10.35
CA VAL A 19 -5.65 8.41 -10.53
C VAL A 19 -6.41 7.16 -10.19
N VAL A 20 -6.24 6.15 -11.04
CA VAL A 20 -6.74 4.80 -10.81
C VAL A 20 -5.60 3.79 -11.00
N VAL A 21 -5.68 2.68 -10.28
CA VAL A 21 -4.73 1.57 -10.40
C VAL A 21 -5.51 0.37 -10.96
N PRO A 22 -5.43 0.08 -12.28
CA PRO A 22 -6.31 -0.90 -12.91
C PRO A 22 -6.27 -2.30 -12.29
N ASP A 23 -5.10 -2.72 -11.80
CA ASP A 23 -4.91 -4.02 -11.17
C ASP A 23 -5.38 -4.07 -9.71
N LEU A 24 -5.56 -2.92 -9.05
CA LEU A 24 -6.03 -2.82 -7.67
C LEU A 24 -7.42 -2.15 -7.67
N GLU A 25 -8.45 -2.94 -7.96
CA GLU A 25 -9.82 -2.43 -8.12
C GLU A 25 -10.27 -1.63 -6.88
N GLY A 26 -10.79 -0.43 -7.11
CA GLY A 26 -11.21 0.49 -6.05
C GLY A 26 -10.09 1.35 -5.44
N CYS A 27 -8.83 1.16 -5.87
CA CYS A 27 -7.72 2.03 -5.47
C CYS A 27 -7.71 3.31 -6.31
N PHE A 28 -8.06 4.43 -5.67
CA PHE A 28 -8.15 5.75 -6.27
C PHE A 28 -7.33 6.77 -5.49
N SER A 29 -6.74 7.72 -6.19
CA SER A 29 -6.15 8.91 -5.59
C SER A 29 -6.35 10.12 -6.51
N ALA A 30 -5.94 11.30 -6.07
CA ALA A 30 -5.99 12.50 -6.88
C ALA A 30 -4.90 13.49 -6.47
N SER A 31 -4.63 14.48 -7.32
CA SER A 31 -3.72 15.60 -7.03
C SER A 31 -4.23 16.90 -7.65
N ASP A 32 -4.10 18.00 -6.93
CA ASP A 32 -4.37 19.34 -7.46
C ASP A 32 -3.14 19.99 -8.13
N THR A 33 -1.94 19.48 -7.85
CA THR A 33 -0.67 20.11 -8.25
C THR A 33 -0.14 19.61 -9.59
N GLY A 34 -0.43 18.36 -9.96
CA GLY A 34 0.04 17.80 -11.23
C GLY A 34 0.32 16.31 -11.20
N VAL A 35 0.87 15.82 -12.31
CA VAL A 35 1.19 14.39 -12.53
C VAL A 35 2.20 13.86 -11.52
N ASP A 36 3.23 14.63 -11.16
CA ASP A 36 4.28 14.15 -10.24
C ASP A 36 3.71 13.86 -8.84
N GLU A 37 2.89 14.77 -8.29
CA GLU A 37 2.21 14.55 -7.01
C GLU A 37 1.13 13.45 -7.14
N ALA A 38 0.44 13.37 -8.28
CA ALA A 38 -0.52 12.29 -8.55
C ALA A 38 0.14 10.90 -8.44
N ILE A 39 1.39 10.75 -8.91
CA ILE A 39 2.15 9.50 -8.80
C ILE A 39 2.47 9.17 -7.34
N GLU A 40 2.90 10.14 -6.54
CA GLU A 40 3.20 9.92 -5.12
C GLU A 40 1.93 9.59 -4.32
N ASN A 41 0.84 10.34 -4.54
CA ASN A 41 -0.46 10.07 -3.91
C ASN A 41 -1.01 8.69 -4.29
N ALA A 42 -0.75 8.22 -5.51
CA ALA A 42 -1.10 6.87 -5.93
C ALA A 42 -0.32 5.81 -5.17
N LYS A 43 0.98 6.00 -4.90
CA LYS A 43 1.75 5.05 -4.09
C LYS A 43 1.17 4.94 -2.69
N GLU A 44 0.89 6.06 -2.02
CA GLU A 44 0.29 6.06 -0.68
C GLU A 44 -1.07 5.34 -0.67
N ALA A 45 -1.93 5.61 -1.66
CA ALA A 45 -3.23 4.94 -1.79
C ALA A 45 -3.08 3.42 -2.03
N MET A 46 -2.10 3.01 -2.85
CA MET A 46 -1.80 1.61 -3.11
C MET A 46 -1.27 0.87 -1.89
N GLU A 47 -0.39 1.50 -1.10
CA GLU A 47 0.12 0.93 0.16
C GLU A 47 -1.05 0.67 1.12
N LEU A 48 -1.94 1.65 1.31
CA LEU A 48 -3.12 1.50 2.16
C LEU A 48 -4.10 0.43 1.63
N TRP A 49 -4.30 0.37 0.32
CA TRP A 49 -5.14 -0.66 -0.31
C TRP A 49 -4.57 -2.06 -0.05
N ILE A 50 -3.26 -2.22 -0.21
CA ILE A 50 -2.55 -3.49 -0.02
C ILE A 50 -2.63 -3.93 1.44
N GLU A 51 -2.37 -3.03 2.40
CA GLU A 51 -2.50 -3.30 3.83
C GLU A 51 -3.91 -3.79 4.16
N THR A 52 -4.93 -3.06 3.69
CA THR A 52 -6.35 -3.43 3.91
C THR A 52 -6.69 -4.79 3.29
N ALA A 53 -6.15 -5.08 2.12
CA ALA A 53 -6.36 -6.36 1.44
C ALA A 53 -5.70 -7.51 2.20
N LEU A 54 -4.47 -7.35 2.69
CA LEU A 54 -3.77 -8.33 3.51
C LEU A 54 -4.49 -8.59 4.83
N ASP A 55 -4.92 -7.54 5.53
CA ASP A 55 -5.69 -7.64 6.78
C ASP A 55 -7.03 -8.37 6.58
N SER A 56 -7.62 -8.23 5.40
CA SER A 56 -8.85 -8.91 4.99
C SER A 56 -8.61 -10.33 4.47
N GLY A 57 -7.36 -10.80 4.41
CA GLY A 57 -6.99 -12.11 3.85
C GLY A 57 -7.23 -12.23 2.35
N MET A 58 -7.25 -11.10 1.62
CA MET A 58 -7.38 -11.06 0.17
C MET A 58 -6.01 -11.23 -0.51
N ASP A 59 -6.00 -11.89 -1.66
CA ASP A 59 -4.82 -11.97 -2.51
C ASP A 59 -4.55 -10.61 -3.18
N ILE A 60 -3.27 -10.27 -3.30
CA ILE A 60 -2.84 -9.05 -4.00
C ILE A 60 -2.64 -9.38 -5.50
N PRO A 61 -3.40 -8.76 -6.42
CA PRO A 61 -3.30 -9.04 -7.84
C PRO A 61 -1.92 -8.76 -8.41
N ALA A 62 -1.44 -9.59 -9.35
CA ALA A 62 -0.17 -9.33 -10.02
C ALA A 62 -0.31 -8.18 -11.03
N PRO A 63 0.74 -7.35 -11.24
CA PRO A 63 0.70 -6.25 -12.19
C PRO A 63 0.49 -6.74 -13.64
N SER A 64 -0.45 -6.11 -14.33
CA SER A 64 -0.70 -6.34 -15.75
C SER A 64 0.34 -5.63 -16.62
N SER A 65 0.45 -6.08 -17.88
CA SER A 65 1.29 -5.37 -18.85
C SER A 65 0.62 -4.10 -19.36
N ILE A 66 1.42 -3.04 -19.58
CA ILE A 66 0.90 -1.78 -20.15
C ILE A 66 0.22 -1.99 -21.51
N THR A 67 0.72 -2.92 -22.33
CA THR A 67 0.15 -3.22 -23.65
C THR A 67 -1.25 -3.83 -23.58
N GLN A 68 -1.58 -4.56 -22.51
CA GLN A 68 -2.93 -5.06 -22.27
C GLN A 68 -3.85 -3.94 -21.80
N LEU A 69 -3.42 -3.17 -20.80
CA LEU A 69 -4.23 -2.11 -20.19
C LEU A 69 -4.58 -0.98 -21.17
N GLN A 70 -3.65 -0.60 -22.05
CA GLN A 70 -3.88 0.45 -23.06
C GLN A 70 -4.89 0.09 -24.15
N GLN A 71 -5.29 -1.19 -24.27
CA GLN A 71 -6.35 -1.59 -25.20
C GLN A 71 -7.74 -1.19 -24.70
N ASP A 72 -7.87 -0.92 -23.40
CA ASP A 72 -9.12 -0.48 -22.82
C ASP A 72 -9.41 0.98 -23.20
N ARG A 73 -10.61 1.20 -23.76
CA ARG A 73 -11.05 2.51 -24.23
C ARG A 73 -11.35 3.46 -23.07
N GLN A 74 -11.55 2.97 -21.86
CA GLN A 74 -11.82 3.82 -20.69
C GLN A 74 -10.63 4.75 -20.39
N TYR A 75 -9.40 4.31 -20.66
CA TYR A 75 -8.17 5.08 -20.41
C TYR A 75 -7.71 5.89 -21.63
N LYS A 76 -8.60 6.11 -22.62
CA LYS A 76 -8.23 6.82 -23.83
C LYS A 76 -7.90 8.28 -23.52
N GLY A 77 -6.66 8.68 -23.81
CA GLY A 77 -6.18 10.05 -23.58
C GLY A 77 -5.67 10.28 -22.16
N TRP A 78 -5.69 9.26 -21.31
CA TRP A 78 -5.11 9.31 -19.98
C TRP A 78 -3.59 9.13 -20.03
N ILE A 79 -2.92 9.64 -19.01
CA ILE A 79 -1.46 9.52 -18.85
C ILE A 79 -1.16 8.22 -18.11
N TRP A 80 -0.13 7.50 -18.55
CA TRP A 80 0.34 6.29 -17.88
C TRP A 80 1.63 6.56 -17.14
N ALA A 81 1.71 6.08 -15.90
CA ALA A 81 2.94 6.08 -15.10
C ALA A 81 3.13 4.73 -14.39
N VAL A 82 4.32 4.52 -13.86
CA VAL A 82 4.64 3.35 -13.04
C VAL A 82 4.76 3.78 -11.59
N ALA A 83 3.99 3.15 -10.71
CA ALA A 83 4.15 3.26 -9.26
C ALA A 83 4.87 2.02 -8.73
N GLU A 84 5.94 2.24 -7.98
CA GLU A 84 6.71 1.17 -7.33
C GLU A 84 6.27 1.00 -5.88
N ILE A 85 5.92 -0.23 -5.52
CA ILE A 85 5.60 -0.66 -4.15
C ILE A 85 6.74 -1.53 -3.65
N ASP A 86 7.16 -1.36 -2.40
CA ASP A 86 8.15 -2.26 -1.81
C ASP A 86 7.56 -3.68 -1.63
N PRO A 87 8.15 -4.74 -2.24
CA PRO A 87 7.72 -6.12 -1.98
C PRO A 87 7.72 -6.51 -0.50
N ALA A 88 8.51 -5.84 0.35
CA ALA A 88 8.54 -6.09 1.79
C ALA A 88 7.16 -5.88 2.45
N LEU A 89 6.33 -4.97 1.92
CA LEU A 89 4.96 -4.73 2.38
C LEU A 89 4.04 -5.94 2.20
N LEU A 90 4.41 -6.88 1.34
CA LEU A 90 3.61 -8.03 0.94
C LEU A 90 4.11 -9.33 1.58
N SER A 91 5.24 -9.28 2.29
CA SER A 91 5.93 -10.48 2.74
C SER A 91 5.37 -10.99 4.06
N ASN A 92 4.89 -12.24 4.05
CA ASN A 92 4.63 -13.02 5.27
C ASN A 92 5.86 -13.78 5.75
N GLU A 93 7.04 -13.54 5.15
CA GLU A 93 8.28 -14.17 5.59
C GLU A 93 8.68 -13.64 6.96
N ILE A 94 9.01 -14.57 7.87
CA ILE A 94 9.46 -14.21 9.21
C ILE A 94 10.90 -13.72 9.13
N GLU A 95 11.09 -12.40 9.24
CA GLU A 95 12.41 -11.82 9.44
C GLU A 95 12.79 -11.81 10.94
N ARG A 96 13.89 -12.46 11.30
CA ARG A 96 14.40 -12.49 12.68
C ARG A 96 15.32 -11.30 12.93
N VAL A 97 14.83 -10.34 13.72
CA VAL A 97 15.60 -9.15 14.11
C VAL A 97 16.17 -9.25 15.52
N ASN A 98 17.36 -8.68 15.73
CA ASN A 98 17.96 -8.50 17.06
C ASN A 98 17.78 -7.05 17.52
N ILE A 99 17.09 -6.84 18.64
CA ILE A 99 16.84 -5.50 19.19
C ILE A 99 17.36 -5.35 20.61
N THR A 100 17.73 -4.12 20.99
CA THR A 100 18.16 -3.79 22.35
C THR A 100 17.06 -2.99 23.06
N LEU A 101 16.62 -3.46 24.22
CA LEU A 101 15.57 -2.82 25.02
C LEU A 101 16.00 -2.65 26.48
N PRO A 102 15.67 -1.53 27.14
CA PRO A 102 15.85 -1.40 28.58
C PRO A 102 15.09 -2.51 29.33
N LYS A 103 15.69 -3.06 30.40
CA LYS A 103 15.10 -4.16 31.19
C LYS A 103 13.65 -3.90 31.61
N ARG A 104 13.35 -2.66 32.02
CA ARG A 104 11.99 -2.18 32.36
C ARG A 104 10.99 -2.37 31.23
N VAL A 105 11.39 -2.06 29.99
CA VAL A 105 10.51 -2.15 28.81
C VAL A 105 10.26 -3.62 28.49
N LEU A 106 11.31 -4.45 28.51
CA LEU A 106 11.19 -5.89 28.29
C LEU A 106 10.24 -6.56 29.31
N THR A 107 10.35 -6.23 30.60
CA THR A 107 9.42 -6.75 31.62
C THR A 107 7.96 -6.33 31.37
N ARG A 108 7.73 -5.09 30.91
CA ARG A 108 6.37 -4.64 30.57
C ARG A 108 5.82 -5.34 29.34
N LEU A 109 6.67 -5.55 28.33
CA LEU A 109 6.32 -6.30 27.12
C LEU A 109 5.91 -7.73 27.47
N ASP A 110 6.71 -8.43 28.28
CA ASP A 110 6.43 -9.80 28.71
C ASP A 110 5.08 -9.95 29.39
N ASN A 111 4.78 -9.03 30.33
CA ASN A 111 3.53 -9.06 31.07
C ASN A 111 2.33 -8.80 30.16
N LYS A 112 2.44 -7.86 29.22
CA LYS A 112 1.38 -7.56 28.27
C LYS A 112 1.15 -8.70 27.27
N ALA A 113 2.23 -9.24 26.69
CA ALA A 113 2.17 -10.38 25.78
C ALA A 113 1.50 -11.59 26.46
N LYS A 114 1.94 -11.93 27.69
CA LYS A 114 1.33 -13.00 28.47
C LYS A 114 -0.15 -12.76 28.75
N ALA A 115 -0.55 -11.54 29.09
CA ALA A 115 -1.95 -11.20 29.34
C ALA A 115 -2.81 -11.31 28.07
N ALA A 116 -2.23 -11.05 26.89
CA ALA A 116 -2.88 -11.23 25.59
C ALA A 116 -2.84 -12.68 25.06
N GLY A 117 -2.14 -13.60 25.74
CA GLY A 117 -1.93 -14.97 25.24
C GLY A 117 -0.92 -15.06 24.09
N GLU A 118 -0.11 -14.02 23.89
CA GLU A 118 0.80 -13.85 22.76
C GLU A 118 2.27 -14.09 23.14
N THR A 119 3.11 -14.32 22.13
CA THR A 119 4.58 -14.24 22.28
C THR A 119 5.04 -12.78 22.27
N ARG A 120 6.29 -12.48 22.65
CA ARG A 120 6.85 -11.11 22.53
C ARG A 120 6.71 -10.57 21.11
N SER A 121 7.14 -11.36 20.13
CA SER A 121 7.10 -11.00 18.72
C SER A 121 5.66 -10.89 18.21
N GLY A 122 4.80 -11.84 18.56
CA GLY A 122 3.37 -11.79 18.20
C GLY A 122 2.67 -10.56 18.78
N PHE A 123 2.95 -10.22 20.04
CA PHE A 123 2.38 -9.03 20.67
C PHE A 123 2.91 -7.71 20.07
N ILE A 124 4.18 -7.66 19.67
CA ILE A 124 4.73 -6.50 18.94
C ILE A 124 4.03 -6.36 17.58
N ALA A 125 3.88 -7.46 16.83
CA ALA A 125 3.21 -7.47 15.53
C ALA A 125 1.74 -7.02 15.66
N LEU A 126 1.01 -7.58 16.63
CA LEU A 126 -0.37 -7.18 16.94
C LEU A 126 -0.47 -5.68 17.22
N LEU A 127 0.42 -5.14 18.05
CA LEU A 127 0.41 -3.70 18.34
C LEU A 127 0.72 -2.87 17.09
N ALA A 128 1.60 -3.30 16.21
CA ALA A 128 1.93 -2.56 14.98
C ALA A 128 0.75 -2.53 13.99
N LEU A 129 -0.01 -3.62 13.87
CA LEU A 129 -1.18 -3.70 12.97
C LEU A 129 -2.42 -2.99 13.53
N THR A 130 -2.46 -2.74 14.84
CA THR A 130 -3.63 -2.14 15.53
C THR A 130 -3.37 -0.73 16.08
N ALA A 131 -2.20 -0.16 15.80
CA ALA A 131 -1.73 1.13 16.35
C ALA A 131 -2.44 2.35 15.76
#